data_AF-A0A8T5QGS6-F1
#
_entry.id   AF-A0A8T5QGS6-F1
#
_cell.length_a   1.000
_cell.length_b   1.000
_cell.length_c   1.000
_cell.angle_alpha   90.00
_cell.angle_beta   90.00
_cell.angle_gamma   90.00
#
_symmetry.space_group_name_H-M   'P 1'
#
loop_
_entity.id
_entity.type
_entity.pdbx_description
1 polymer ?
#
loop_
_entity_poly.entity_id
_entity_poly.type
_entity_poly.pdbx_seq_one_letter_code
_entity_poly.pdbx_strand_id
1 'polypeptide(L)'
;ELGLLIKMLADTDARTMQSFLVNDFTRVGAGTAKDILQKAGIIPNFKPQKASREQAERMIKAIAETKLMNPPTDCVTPIGSEQLEKGLKKEIKAEFYATTTRPPAVYRGNPFVVEAGIAYGGEQEGDKQIRVLRYANRVPLQYQQSGCVITQSIVQTNFRSYGLSQSRGALPVGPCSIAVHIGSVWVPFTSESKEAIAHYPEIMKEVKLALQECGRKLASYVLKKKRLHSEMKKRSHIERYIPHIGVALKELLGLSPGQKDLVESDLKVILEEKRGKLKKIEAENVEYDEDMAKIGKGAEEELHEEEGDDNE
;
A
#
# COMPACT_ATOMS: atom_id res chain seq x y z
N GLU A 1 -19.70 -0.77 22.46
CA GLU A 1 -20.54 -1.94 22.11
C GLU A 1 -21.71 -2.11 23.05
N LEU A 2 -21.52 -2.28 24.36
CA LEU A 2 -22.63 -2.47 25.30
C LEU A 2 -23.69 -1.37 25.26
N GLY A 3 -23.28 -0.10 25.28
CA GLY A 3 -24.23 1.02 25.20
C GLY A 3 -25.03 1.05 23.89
N LEU A 4 -24.42 0.63 22.77
CA LEU A 4 -25.12 0.54 21.49
C LEU A 4 -26.17 -0.57 21.53
N LEU A 5 -25.83 -1.75 22.05
CA LEU A 5 -26.78 -2.85 22.16
C LEU A 5 -27.95 -2.50 23.09
N ILE A 6 -27.69 -1.84 24.22
CA ILE A 6 -28.74 -1.39 25.14
C ILE A 6 -29.67 -0.40 24.43
N LYS A 7 -29.11 0.54 23.64
CA LYS A 7 -29.90 1.47 22.85
C LYS A 7 -30.74 0.74 21.80
N MET A 8 -30.16 -0.21 21.06
CA MET A 8 -30.92 -1.04 20.10
C MET A 8 -32.05 -1.84 20.76
N LEU A 9 -31.81 -2.39 21.95
CA LEU A 9 -32.83 -3.13 22.72
C LEU A 9 -33.99 -2.24 23.18
N ALA A 10 -33.72 -0.95 23.44
CA ALA A 10 -34.74 0.03 23.80
C ALA A 10 -35.53 0.53 22.59
N ASP A 11 -34.84 0.76 21.46
CA ASP A 11 -35.39 1.39 20.25
C ASP A 11 -36.08 0.39 19.29
N THR A 12 -35.91 -0.92 19.49
CA THR A 12 -36.46 -1.94 18.58
C THR A 12 -37.99 -2.08 18.64
N ASP A 13 -38.60 -2.27 17.47
CA ASP A 13 -40.03 -2.63 17.31
C ASP A 13 -40.29 -4.13 17.58
N ALA A 14 -39.25 -4.93 17.76
CA ALA A 14 -39.36 -6.36 17.97
C ALA A 14 -40.05 -6.69 19.31
N ARG A 15 -41.03 -7.60 19.26
CA ARG A 15 -41.78 -8.04 20.45
C ARG A 15 -41.04 -9.11 21.28
N THR A 16 -40.12 -9.83 20.65
CA THR A 16 -39.36 -10.94 21.25
C THR A 16 -37.87 -10.80 20.98
N MET A 17 -37.04 -11.31 21.88
CA MET A 17 -35.59 -11.38 21.71
C MET A 17 -35.17 -12.13 20.45
N GLN A 18 -35.91 -13.19 20.09
CA GLN A 18 -35.65 -13.91 18.85
C GLN A 18 -35.93 -13.04 17.61
N SER A 19 -37.06 -12.32 17.58
CA SER A 19 -37.37 -11.41 16.46
C SER A 19 -36.39 -10.23 16.37
N PHE A 20 -35.91 -9.73 17.52
CA PHE A 20 -34.91 -8.66 17.56
C PHE A 20 -33.62 -9.08 16.87
N LEU A 21 -33.09 -10.26 17.22
CA LEU A 21 -31.86 -10.77 16.61
C LEU A 21 -32.01 -11.05 15.11
N VAL A 22 -33.20 -11.44 14.64
CA VAL A 22 -33.43 -11.75 13.22
C VAL A 22 -33.66 -10.50 12.37
N ASN A 23 -34.38 -9.51 12.89
CA ASN A 23 -34.79 -8.33 12.13
C ASN A 23 -33.72 -7.23 12.14
N ASP A 24 -33.06 -7.03 13.28
CA ASP A 24 -32.19 -5.86 13.49
C ASP A 24 -30.71 -6.17 13.18
N PHE A 25 -30.35 -7.45 13.04
CA PHE A 25 -28.99 -7.87 12.70
C PHE A 25 -28.95 -8.56 11.35
N THR A 26 -27.94 -8.21 10.56
CA THR A 26 -27.69 -8.86 9.27
C THR A 26 -27.10 -10.25 9.46
N ARG A 27 -27.47 -11.20 8.59
CA ARG A 27 -26.96 -12.60 8.59
C ARG A 27 -27.29 -13.42 9.83
N VAL A 28 -28.27 -13.02 10.64
CA VAL A 28 -28.76 -13.80 11.78
C VAL A 28 -30.11 -14.44 11.43
N GLY A 29 -30.09 -15.75 11.17
CA GLY A 29 -31.30 -16.53 10.93
C GLY A 29 -31.97 -16.98 12.23
N ALA A 30 -33.21 -17.49 12.14
CA ALA A 30 -33.96 -17.96 13.31
C ALA A 30 -33.24 -19.07 14.10
N GLY A 31 -32.49 -19.95 13.43
CA GLY A 31 -31.69 -20.99 14.08
C GLY A 31 -30.50 -20.41 14.85
N THR A 32 -29.75 -19.49 14.23
CA THR A 32 -28.61 -18.81 14.84
C THR A 32 -29.04 -17.93 16.01
N ALA A 33 -30.17 -17.22 15.88
CA ALA A 33 -30.75 -16.44 16.97
C ALA A 33 -31.06 -17.31 18.20
N LYS A 34 -31.63 -18.51 17.99
CA LYS A 34 -31.87 -19.46 19.09
C LYS A 34 -30.58 -19.94 19.75
N ASP A 35 -29.53 -20.24 18.97
CA ASP A 35 -28.23 -20.64 19.51
C ASP A 35 -27.58 -19.52 20.35
N ILE A 36 -27.60 -18.27 19.87
CA ILE A 36 -27.11 -17.10 20.61
C ILE A 36 -27.86 -16.96 21.94
N LEU A 37 -29.18 -17.06 21.92
CA LEU A 37 -30.02 -16.89 23.10
C LEU A 37 -29.84 -18.04 24.10
N GLN A 38 -29.67 -19.27 23.62
CA GLN A 38 -29.37 -20.42 24.45
C GLN A 38 -28.03 -20.26 25.18
N LYS A 39 -26.98 -19.81 24.48
CA LYS A 39 -25.67 -19.51 25.07
C LYS A 39 -25.72 -18.34 26.05
N ALA A 40 -26.52 -17.32 25.77
CA ALA A 40 -26.70 -16.18 26.67
C ALA A 40 -27.57 -16.52 27.92
N GLY A 41 -28.29 -17.65 27.90
CA GLY A 41 -29.27 -18.00 28.94
C GLY A 41 -30.48 -17.05 28.95
N ILE A 42 -30.92 -16.61 27.77
CA ILE A 42 -32.06 -15.70 27.59
C ILE A 42 -33.19 -16.44 26.87
N ILE A 43 -34.41 -16.28 27.36
CA ILE A 43 -35.59 -16.94 26.80
C ILE A 43 -35.96 -16.27 25.45
N PRO A 44 -36.24 -17.03 24.37
CA PRO A 44 -36.55 -16.46 23.05
C PRO A 44 -37.71 -15.47 23.02
N ASN A 45 -38.75 -15.72 23.82
CA ASN A 45 -39.95 -14.89 23.92
C ASN A 45 -39.82 -13.70 24.89
N PHE A 46 -38.64 -13.50 25.47
CA PHE A 46 -38.38 -12.37 26.37
C PHE A 46 -38.51 -11.04 25.61
N LYS A 47 -38.96 -9.98 26.29
CA LYS A 47 -39.13 -8.65 25.67
C LYS A 47 -37.79 -7.90 25.60
N PRO A 48 -37.33 -7.45 24.43
CA PRO A 48 -36.06 -6.72 24.28
C PRO A 48 -35.92 -5.51 25.21
N GLN A 49 -36.97 -4.70 25.32
CA GLN A 49 -36.98 -3.45 26.08
C GLN A 49 -36.85 -3.65 27.61
N LYS A 50 -37.04 -4.89 28.10
CA LYS A 50 -36.90 -5.25 29.52
C LYS A 50 -35.56 -5.90 29.84
N ALA A 51 -34.64 -5.99 28.88
CA ALA A 51 -33.36 -6.65 29.09
C ALA A 51 -32.51 -5.88 30.10
N SER A 52 -31.97 -6.59 31.09
CA SER A 52 -31.02 -6.00 32.04
C SER A 52 -29.65 -5.79 31.39
N ARG A 53 -28.83 -4.93 31.98
CA ARG A 53 -27.44 -4.71 31.55
C ARG A 53 -26.64 -6.02 31.53
N GLU A 54 -26.81 -6.86 32.55
CA GLU A 54 -26.14 -8.17 32.63
C GLU A 54 -26.57 -9.13 31.52
N GLN A 55 -27.85 -9.10 31.12
CA GLN A 55 -28.34 -9.87 29.98
C GLN A 55 -27.75 -9.36 28.67
N ALA A 56 -27.62 -8.04 28.50
CA ALA A 56 -26.95 -7.46 27.33
C ALA A 56 -25.47 -7.86 27.26
N GLU A 57 -24.75 -7.85 28.39
CA GLU A 57 -23.35 -8.30 28.46
C GLU A 57 -23.18 -9.78 28.12
N ARG A 58 -24.07 -10.66 28.64
CA ARG A 58 -24.09 -12.08 28.29
C ARG A 58 -24.36 -12.31 26.81
N MET A 59 -25.24 -11.51 26.21
CA MET A 59 -25.57 -11.60 24.79
C MET A 59 -24.37 -11.22 23.91
N ILE A 60 -23.61 -10.18 24.25
CA ILE A 60 -22.39 -9.80 23.51
C ILE A 60 -21.37 -10.93 23.52
N LYS A 61 -21.15 -11.56 24.69
CA LYS A 61 -20.25 -12.72 24.81
C LYS A 61 -20.74 -13.89 23.94
N ALA A 62 -22.04 -14.20 24.01
CA ALA A 62 -22.63 -15.25 23.19
C ALA A 62 -22.50 -14.99 21.68
N ILE A 63 -22.69 -13.74 21.24
CA ILE A 63 -22.51 -13.34 19.83
C ILE A 63 -21.06 -13.57 19.39
N ALA A 64 -20.08 -13.19 20.20
CA ALA A 64 -18.66 -13.36 19.89
C ALA A 64 -18.23 -14.85 19.81
N GLU A 65 -18.85 -15.71 20.62
CA GLU A 65 -18.60 -17.16 20.62
C GLU A 65 -19.30 -17.88 19.46
N THR A 66 -20.40 -17.32 18.94
CA THR A 66 -21.13 -17.91 17.82
C THR A 66 -20.45 -17.67 16.48
N LYS A 67 -20.32 -18.73 15.67
CA LYS A 67 -19.79 -18.61 14.31
C LYS A 67 -20.86 -18.01 13.39
N LEU A 68 -20.72 -16.73 13.10
CA LEU A 68 -21.60 -15.99 12.19
C LEU A 68 -21.04 -15.97 10.77
N MET A 69 -21.95 -15.84 9.79
CA MET A 69 -21.56 -15.56 8.41
C MET A 69 -21.09 -14.12 8.30
N ASN A 70 -20.08 -13.88 7.45
CA ASN A 70 -19.60 -12.53 7.22
C ASN A 70 -20.73 -11.60 6.73
N PRO A 71 -20.75 -10.34 7.22
CA PRO A 71 -21.64 -9.30 6.71
C PRO A 71 -21.50 -9.12 5.18
N PRO A 72 -22.55 -8.61 4.52
CA PRO A 72 -22.47 -8.32 3.10
C PRO A 72 -21.43 -7.23 2.83
N THR A 73 -20.70 -7.37 1.73
CA THR A 73 -19.55 -6.51 1.37
C THR A 73 -19.92 -5.44 0.33
N ASP A 74 -21.19 -5.36 -0.05
CA ASP A 74 -21.76 -4.39 -0.99
C ASP A 74 -21.77 -2.95 -0.44
N CYS A 75 -21.67 -2.80 0.88
CA CYS A 75 -21.65 -1.51 1.56
C CYS A 75 -20.32 -0.73 1.45
N VAL A 76 -19.27 -1.31 0.85
CA VAL A 76 -17.96 -0.65 0.70
C VAL A 76 -17.67 -0.38 -0.77
N THR A 77 -17.37 0.87 -1.10
CA THR A 77 -17.00 1.29 -2.47
C THR A 77 -15.50 1.54 -2.55
N PRO A 78 -14.70 0.64 -3.15
CA PRO A 78 -13.27 0.87 -3.38
C PRO A 78 -13.04 2.00 -4.40
N ILE A 79 -11.81 2.50 -4.46
CA ILE A 79 -11.36 3.41 -5.53
C ILE A 79 -11.16 2.59 -6.82
N GLY A 80 -10.59 1.39 -6.69
CA GLY A 80 -10.23 0.51 -7.79
C GLY A 80 -8.77 0.67 -8.21
N SER A 81 -8.14 -0.44 -8.57
CA SER A 81 -6.71 -0.49 -8.92
C SER A 81 -6.34 0.42 -10.09
N GLU A 82 -7.21 0.52 -11.10
CA GLU A 82 -6.99 1.35 -12.28
C GLU A 82 -7.07 2.85 -11.95
N GLN A 83 -8.04 3.27 -11.14
CA GLN A 83 -8.19 4.66 -10.74
C GLN A 83 -7.06 5.08 -9.81
N LEU A 84 -6.66 4.19 -8.88
CA LEU A 84 -5.52 4.42 -8.01
C LEU A 84 -4.21 4.56 -8.81
N GLU A 85 -4.04 3.75 -9.86
CA GLU A 85 -2.85 3.85 -10.72
C GLU A 85 -2.82 5.17 -11.50
N LYS A 86 -3.97 5.59 -12.06
CA LYS A 86 -4.11 6.88 -12.72
C LYS A 86 -3.82 8.05 -11.78
N GLY A 87 -4.30 7.99 -10.53
CA GLY A 87 -4.02 9.00 -9.51
C GLY A 87 -2.52 9.11 -9.22
N LEU A 88 -1.85 7.98 -9.03
CA LEU A 88 -0.40 7.94 -8.78
C LEU A 88 0.41 8.46 -9.98
N LYS A 89 0.02 8.13 -11.21
CA LYS A 89 0.70 8.62 -12.43
C LYS A 89 0.59 10.13 -12.59
N LYS A 90 -0.54 10.72 -12.19
CA LYS A 90 -0.75 12.17 -12.26
C LYS A 90 0.07 12.93 -11.23
N GLU A 91 0.10 12.45 -9.99
CA GLU A 91 0.72 13.18 -8.87
C GLU A 91 2.24 12.94 -8.77
N ILE A 92 2.73 11.76 -9.12
CA ILE A 92 4.12 11.36 -8.87
C ILE A 92 4.79 11.04 -10.19
N LYS A 93 5.93 11.68 -10.51
CA LYS A 93 6.81 11.25 -11.61
C LYS A 93 7.60 10.02 -11.18
N ALA A 94 7.15 8.83 -11.59
CA ALA A 94 7.84 7.57 -11.38
C ALA A 94 7.97 6.75 -12.68
N GLU A 95 8.92 5.82 -12.69
CA GLU A 95 9.19 4.94 -13.84
C GLU A 95 8.32 3.68 -13.84
N PHE A 96 7.77 3.33 -12.67
CA PHE A 96 7.02 2.11 -12.46
C PHE A 96 5.90 2.34 -11.45
N TYR A 97 4.71 1.83 -11.79
CA TYR A 97 3.53 1.86 -10.93
C TYR A 97 2.99 0.45 -10.76
N ALA A 98 2.57 0.13 -9.54
CA ALA A 98 1.88 -1.11 -9.24
C ALA A 98 0.79 -0.85 -8.22
N THR A 99 -0.45 -1.18 -8.58
CA THR A 99 -1.59 -1.12 -7.68
C THR A 99 -2.22 -2.50 -7.46
N THR A 100 -2.94 -2.63 -6.36
CA THR A 100 -3.79 -3.79 -6.05
C THR A 100 -5.00 -3.33 -5.24
N THR A 101 -6.15 -3.92 -5.53
CA THR A 101 -7.38 -3.82 -4.73
C THR A 101 -7.67 -5.21 -4.20
N ARG A 102 -7.59 -5.38 -2.88
CA ARG A 102 -7.82 -6.68 -2.24
C ARG A 102 -9.32 -6.97 -2.14
N PRO A 103 -9.72 -8.25 -2.07
CA PRO A 103 -11.11 -8.59 -1.77
C PRO A 103 -11.51 -8.02 -0.39
N PRO A 104 -12.79 -7.66 -0.18
CA PRO A 104 -13.25 -7.16 1.10
C PRO A 104 -13.02 -8.18 2.23
N ALA A 105 -12.50 -7.69 3.35
CA ALA A 105 -12.35 -8.43 4.60
C ALA A 105 -13.28 -7.84 5.66
N VAL A 106 -13.37 -8.48 6.83
CA VAL A 106 -14.25 -8.04 7.92
C VAL A 106 -13.45 -7.94 9.20
N TYR A 107 -13.63 -6.85 9.95
CA TYR A 107 -13.09 -6.69 11.28
C TYR A 107 -14.23 -6.28 12.23
N ARG A 108 -14.39 -6.96 13.38
CA ARG A 108 -15.49 -6.72 14.33
C ARG A 108 -16.89 -6.57 13.70
N GLY A 109 -17.18 -7.33 12.65
CA GLY A 109 -18.46 -7.24 11.92
C GLY A 109 -18.59 -6.06 10.95
N ASN A 110 -17.54 -5.25 10.76
CA ASN A 110 -17.49 -4.18 9.78
C ASN A 110 -16.69 -4.63 8.54
N PRO A 111 -17.31 -4.67 7.34
CA PRO A 111 -16.60 -4.89 6.09
C PRO A 111 -15.62 -3.76 5.82
N PHE A 112 -14.44 -4.10 5.28
CA PHE A 112 -13.45 -3.15 4.83
C PHE A 112 -12.71 -3.68 3.60
N VAL A 113 -12.18 -2.76 2.78
CA VAL A 113 -11.35 -3.05 1.62
C VAL A 113 -10.02 -2.32 1.80
N VAL A 114 -8.93 -2.98 1.45
CA VAL A 114 -7.60 -2.39 1.42
C VAL A 114 -7.10 -2.31 -0.01
N GLU A 115 -6.59 -1.16 -0.37
CA GLU A 115 -5.96 -0.90 -1.65
C GLU A 115 -4.56 -0.38 -1.40
N ALA A 116 -3.60 -0.86 -2.17
CA ALA A 116 -2.22 -0.43 -2.07
C ALA A 116 -1.67 -0.07 -3.44
N GLY A 117 -0.84 0.96 -3.49
CA GLY A 117 -0.17 1.45 -4.67
C GLY A 117 1.30 1.75 -4.37
N ILE A 118 2.17 1.41 -5.30
CA ILE A 118 3.61 1.67 -5.23
C ILE A 118 4.02 2.41 -6.50
N ALA A 119 4.72 3.53 -6.33
CA ALA A 119 5.34 4.30 -7.42
C ALA A 119 6.87 4.33 -7.19
N TYR A 120 7.66 3.83 -8.14
CA TYR A 120 9.11 3.66 -7.99
C TYR A 120 9.92 4.34 -9.09
N GLY A 121 11.03 4.98 -8.71
CA GLY A 121 11.96 5.69 -9.59
C GLY A 121 11.51 7.12 -9.93
N GLY A 122 12.07 7.65 -11.01
CA GLY A 122 11.79 9.01 -11.50
C GLY A 122 12.60 10.06 -10.75
N GLU A 123 11.99 11.21 -10.47
CA GLU A 123 12.61 12.34 -9.77
C GLU A 123 12.63 12.15 -8.23
N GLN A 124 12.20 10.98 -7.74
CA GLN A 124 12.18 10.69 -6.30
C GLN A 124 13.59 10.48 -5.75
N GLU A 125 13.84 11.01 -4.56
CA GLU A 125 15.14 10.89 -3.89
C GLU A 125 15.43 9.45 -3.45
N GLY A 126 16.60 8.94 -3.83
CA GLY A 126 16.99 7.55 -3.54
C GLY A 126 17.48 7.29 -2.12
N ASP A 127 17.93 8.33 -1.42
CA ASP A 127 18.62 8.22 -0.14
C ASP A 127 17.72 8.54 1.07
N LYS A 128 16.51 9.06 0.84
CA LYS A 128 15.52 9.37 1.89
C LYS A 128 14.56 8.19 2.16
N GLN A 129 13.89 8.26 3.31
CA GLN A 129 12.78 7.35 3.62
C GLN A 129 11.67 7.53 2.58
N ILE A 130 10.98 6.43 2.28
CA ILE A 130 9.88 6.46 1.33
C ILE A 130 8.76 7.41 1.77
N ARG A 131 8.10 8.06 0.80
CA ARG A 131 6.88 8.83 1.06
C ARG A 131 5.71 7.87 1.26
N VAL A 132 5.02 7.99 2.39
CA VAL A 132 3.86 7.14 2.72
C VAL A 132 2.58 7.98 2.63
N LEU A 133 1.73 7.66 1.67
CA LEU A 133 0.42 8.27 1.48
C LEU A 133 -0.64 7.38 2.12
N ARG A 134 -1.36 7.91 3.10
CA ARG A 134 -2.34 7.17 3.88
C ARG A 134 -3.73 7.72 3.60
N TYR A 135 -4.68 6.85 3.28
CA TYR A 135 -6.06 7.25 3.03
C TYR A 135 -7.04 6.38 3.82
N ALA A 136 -8.08 7.02 4.35
CA ALA A 136 -9.24 6.37 4.94
C ALA A 136 -10.50 6.93 4.31
N ASN A 137 -11.36 6.09 3.73
CA ASN A 137 -12.59 6.51 3.04
C ASN A 137 -12.37 7.69 2.08
N ARG A 138 -11.33 7.60 1.24
CA ARG A 138 -10.91 8.65 0.28
C ARG A 138 -10.42 9.97 0.90
N VAL A 139 -10.25 10.05 2.21
CA VAL A 139 -9.68 11.21 2.92
C VAL A 139 -8.20 10.95 3.22
N PRO A 140 -7.29 11.87 2.86
CA PRO A 140 -5.87 11.75 3.21
C PRO A 140 -5.65 11.95 4.71
N LEU A 141 -4.78 11.12 5.29
CA LEU A 141 -4.36 11.21 6.69
C LEU A 141 -2.95 11.78 6.75
N GLN A 142 -2.83 13.03 7.20
CA GLN A 142 -1.55 13.76 7.19
C GLN A 142 -0.79 13.57 8.50
N TYR A 143 -1.44 13.68 9.66
CA TYR A 143 -0.77 13.69 10.95
C TYR A 143 -0.66 12.30 11.61
N GLN A 144 0.17 12.21 12.65
CA GLN A 144 0.31 11.00 13.49
C GLN A 144 0.69 9.72 12.71
N GLN A 145 1.63 9.84 11.77
CA GLN A 145 2.06 8.71 10.93
C GLN A 145 2.54 7.50 11.75
N SER A 146 3.28 7.72 12.84
CA SER A 146 3.82 6.65 13.70
C SER A 146 2.75 5.80 14.38
N GLY A 147 1.59 6.38 14.71
CA GLY A 147 0.48 5.70 15.38
C GLY A 147 -0.50 5.00 14.44
N CYS A 148 -0.24 5.01 13.13
CA CYS A 148 -1.14 4.43 12.13
C CYS A 148 -0.79 2.98 11.81
N VAL A 149 -1.79 2.10 11.74
CA VAL A 149 -1.64 0.71 11.32
C VAL A 149 -1.00 0.57 9.94
N ILE A 150 -1.22 1.53 9.03
CA ILE A 150 -0.63 1.52 7.68
C ILE A 150 0.90 1.62 7.78
N THR A 151 1.41 2.64 8.48
CA THR A 151 2.85 2.86 8.65
C THR A 151 3.48 1.67 9.36
N GLN A 152 2.85 1.18 10.42
CA GLN A 152 3.36 0.02 11.15
C GLN A 152 3.39 -1.24 10.26
N SER A 153 2.40 -1.42 9.39
CA SER A 153 2.35 -2.54 8.44
C SER A 153 3.47 -2.44 7.40
N ILE A 154 3.80 -1.23 6.94
CA ILE A 154 4.93 -0.97 6.04
C ILE A 154 6.25 -1.29 6.74
N VAL A 155 6.47 -0.80 7.96
CA VAL A 155 7.68 -1.07 8.75
C VAL A 155 7.87 -2.57 9.01
N GLN A 156 6.78 -3.30 9.29
CA GLN A 156 6.84 -4.74 9.54
C GLN A 156 7.00 -5.59 8.25
N THR A 157 6.73 -5.02 7.08
CA THR A 157 6.91 -5.71 5.80
C THR A 157 8.38 -5.61 5.38
N ASN A 158 8.97 -6.73 4.96
CA ASN A 158 10.36 -6.76 4.53
C ASN A 158 10.49 -6.29 3.08
N PHE A 159 10.80 -5.02 2.87
CA PHE A 159 11.01 -4.47 1.52
C PHE A 159 12.40 -4.76 0.94
N ARG A 160 13.34 -5.30 1.74
CA ARG A 160 14.67 -5.72 1.25
C ARG A 160 14.55 -6.80 0.18
N SER A 161 13.62 -7.73 0.35
CA SER A 161 13.34 -8.76 -0.66
C SER A 161 12.75 -8.20 -1.96
N TYR A 162 12.24 -6.97 -1.93
CA TYR A 162 11.67 -6.29 -3.09
C TYR A 162 12.62 -5.29 -3.74
N GLY A 163 13.86 -5.20 -3.24
CA GLY A 163 14.92 -4.41 -3.85
C GLY A 163 15.14 -3.01 -3.27
N LEU A 164 14.40 -2.63 -2.21
CA LEU A 164 14.63 -1.40 -1.44
C LEU A 164 15.61 -1.64 -0.29
N SER A 165 16.23 -0.58 0.24
CA SER A 165 16.98 -0.64 1.49
C SER A 165 16.02 -0.45 2.67
N GLN A 166 16.31 -1.03 3.83
CA GLN A 166 15.46 -0.84 5.01
C GLN A 166 16.26 -1.16 6.27
N SER A 167 16.25 -0.30 7.28
CA SER A 167 16.84 -0.58 8.60
C SER A 167 15.83 -1.33 9.49
N ARG A 168 16.30 -2.04 10.51
CA ARG A 168 15.41 -2.84 11.37
C ARG A 168 14.45 -1.92 12.13
N GLY A 169 13.14 -2.11 11.96
CA GLY A 169 12.11 -1.31 12.64
C GLY A 169 11.92 0.10 12.07
N ALA A 170 12.52 0.41 10.91
CA ALA A 170 12.36 1.69 10.23
C ALA A 170 11.57 1.53 8.92
N LEU A 171 11.12 2.67 8.39
CA LEU A 171 10.61 2.73 7.02
C LEU A 171 11.72 2.36 6.02
N PRO A 172 11.35 1.77 4.87
CA PRO A 172 12.33 1.53 3.82
C PRO A 172 12.83 2.86 3.24
N VAL A 173 14.02 2.78 2.65
CA VAL A 173 14.77 3.87 2.02
C VAL A 173 14.92 3.52 0.55
N GLY A 174 14.63 4.49 -0.31
CA GLY A 174 14.69 4.35 -1.76
C GLY A 174 13.76 5.31 -2.49
N PRO A 175 13.91 5.43 -3.82
CA PRO A 175 13.12 6.34 -4.65
C PRO A 175 11.73 5.73 -4.87
N CYS A 176 10.91 5.72 -3.83
CA CYS A 176 9.64 5.01 -3.80
C CYS A 176 8.60 5.75 -2.97
N SER A 177 7.39 5.78 -3.46
CA SER A 177 6.20 6.25 -2.75
C SER A 177 5.21 5.10 -2.61
N ILE A 178 4.62 4.95 -1.43
CA ILE A 178 3.62 3.92 -1.14
C ILE A 178 2.33 4.59 -0.71
N ALA A 179 1.25 4.34 -1.46
CA ALA A 179 -0.09 4.74 -1.10
C ALA A 179 -0.87 3.54 -0.55
N VAL A 180 -1.58 3.72 0.55
CA VAL A 180 -2.49 2.72 1.11
C VAL A 180 -3.81 3.38 1.44
N HIS A 181 -4.89 2.82 0.90
CA HIS A 181 -6.26 3.23 1.15
C HIS A 181 -7.01 2.13 1.90
N ILE A 182 -7.73 2.53 2.95
CA ILE A 182 -8.69 1.68 3.66
C ILE A 182 -10.08 2.26 3.47
N GLY A 183 -10.98 1.49 2.85
CA GLY A 183 -12.40 1.82 2.73
C GLY A 183 -13.23 0.97 3.68
N SER A 184 -14.07 1.56 4.52
CA SER A 184 -14.99 0.84 5.42
C SER A 184 -16.16 1.73 5.85
N VAL A 185 -17.29 1.12 6.22
CA VAL A 185 -18.46 1.83 6.77
C VAL A 185 -18.10 2.55 8.08
N TRP A 186 -17.26 1.92 8.89
CA TRP A 186 -16.71 2.49 10.10
C TRP A 186 -15.21 2.28 10.04
N VAL A 187 -14.40 3.34 10.12
CA VAL A 187 -12.93 3.22 10.16
C VAL A 187 -12.50 3.35 11.63
N PRO A 188 -11.68 2.44 12.15
CA PRO A 188 -11.32 2.48 13.56
C PRO A 188 -10.17 3.47 13.76
N PHE A 189 -10.49 4.69 14.14
CA PHE A 189 -9.48 5.71 14.46
C PHE A 189 -8.95 5.55 15.89
N THR A 190 -7.70 5.94 16.09
CA THR A 190 -7.04 5.96 17.42
C THR A 190 -7.49 7.13 18.29
N SER A 191 -7.87 8.24 17.67
CA SER A 191 -8.33 9.48 18.31
C SER A 191 -9.58 10.02 17.61
N GLU A 192 -10.30 10.90 18.30
CA GLU A 192 -11.49 11.59 17.75
C GLU A 192 -11.15 12.50 16.57
N SER A 193 -9.89 12.95 16.47
CA SER A 193 -9.37 13.76 15.38
C SER A 193 -9.24 13.00 14.06
N LYS A 194 -9.36 11.66 14.07
CA LYS A 194 -9.34 10.80 12.86
C LYS A 194 -8.04 10.83 12.04
N GLU A 195 -6.90 11.09 12.69
CA GLU A 195 -5.60 11.21 12.01
C GLU A 195 -4.86 9.87 11.78
N ALA A 196 -5.16 8.85 12.59
CA ALA A 196 -4.49 7.57 12.52
C ALA A 196 -5.45 6.40 12.77
N ILE A 197 -5.26 5.33 12.01
CA ILE A 197 -6.07 4.10 12.07
C ILE A 197 -5.45 3.16 13.11
N ALA A 198 -6.30 2.60 13.97
CA ALA A 198 -5.92 1.73 15.07
C ALA A 198 -5.43 0.35 14.63
N HIS A 199 -4.64 -0.27 15.52
CA HIS A 199 -3.92 -1.51 15.26
C HIS A 199 -4.79 -2.76 15.50
N TYR A 200 -5.67 -3.07 14.55
CA TYR A 200 -6.40 -4.34 14.54
C TYR A 200 -5.63 -5.42 13.75
N PRO A 201 -5.45 -6.64 14.29
CA PRO A 201 -4.72 -7.71 13.61
C PRO A 201 -5.27 -8.05 12.22
N GLU A 202 -6.59 -8.01 12.04
CA GLU A 202 -7.29 -8.28 10.78
C GLU A 202 -6.92 -7.23 9.72
N ILE A 203 -6.96 -5.95 10.09
CA ILE A 203 -6.60 -4.84 9.20
C ILE A 203 -5.11 -4.89 8.88
N MET A 204 -4.26 -5.06 9.89
CA MET A 204 -2.80 -5.14 9.71
C MET A 204 -2.40 -6.28 8.79
N LYS A 205 -3.03 -7.45 8.94
CA LYS A 205 -2.80 -8.60 8.06
C LYS A 205 -3.16 -8.27 6.62
N GLU A 206 -4.31 -7.66 6.38
CA GLU A 206 -4.77 -7.35 5.03
C GLU A 206 -3.92 -6.27 4.35
N VAL A 207 -3.50 -5.24 5.11
CA VAL A 207 -2.55 -4.23 4.62
C VAL A 207 -1.23 -4.86 4.23
N LYS A 208 -0.67 -5.76 5.04
CA LYS A 208 0.57 -6.48 4.69
C LYS A 208 0.41 -7.30 3.41
N LEU A 209 -0.71 -8.00 3.25
CA LEU A 209 -0.95 -8.80 2.04
C LEU A 209 -1.03 -7.91 0.79
N ALA A 210 -1.72 -6.78 0.87
CA ALA A 210 -1.77 -5.79 -0.21
C ALA A 210 -0.38 -5.26 -0.57
N LEU A 211 0.42 -4.88 0.43
CA LEU A 211 1.79 -4.40 0.24
C LEU A 211 2.71 -5.47 -0.37
N GLN A 212 2.56 -6.74 0.03
CA GLN A 212 3.33 -7.85 -0.53
C GLN A 212 3.00 -8.13 -1.99
N GLU A 213 1.74 -8.01 -2.40
CA GLU A 213 1.34 -8.14 -3.81
C GLU A 213 2.00 -7.08 -4.69
N CYS A 214 1.93 -5.81 -4.28
CA CYS A 214 2.62 -4.73 -4.99
C CYS A 214 4.14 -4.88 -4.91
N GLY A 215 4.67 -5.32 -3.77
CA GLY A 215 6.11 -5.59 -3.56
C GLY A 215 6.67 -6.65 -4.50
N ARG A 216 5.92 -7.73 -4.80
CA ARG A 216 6.34 -8.75 -5.79
C ARG A 216 6.43 -8.18 -7.21
N LYS A 217 5.47 -7.32 -7.59
CA LYS A 217 5.50 -6.62 -8.89
C LYS A 217 6.71 -5.67 -8.96
N LEU A 218 6.95 -4.91 -7.89
CA LEU A 218 8.13 -4.05 -7.75
C LEU A 218 9.44 -4.83 -7.87
N ALA A 219 9.57 -5.95 -7.16
CA ALA A 219 10.78 -6.76 -7.17
C ALA A 219 11.19 -7.18 -8.59
N SER A 220 10.21 -7.60 -9.38
CA SER A 220 10.42 -8.00 -10.78
C SER A 220 10.98 -6.85 -11.63
N TYR A 221 10.46 -5.64 -11.42
CA TYR A 221 10.94 -4.42 -12.10
C TYR A 221 12.34 -4.03 -11.63
N VAL A 222 12.59 -3.96 -10.32
CA VAL A 222 13.88 -3.56 -9.75
C VAL A 222 15.00 -4.53 -10.14
N LEU A 223 14.72 -5.84 -10.12
CA LEU A 223 15.69 -6.86 -10.56
C LEU A 223 16.03 -6.70 -12.05
N LYS A 224 15.03 -6.46 -12.90
CA LYS A 224 15.25 -6.17 -14.33
C LYS A 224 16.11 -4.91 -14.50
N LYS A 225 15.83 -3.84 -13.78
CA LYS A 225 16.61 -2.58 -13.81
C LYS A 225 18.05 -2.79 -13.36
N LYS A 226 18.28 -3.51 -12.25
CA LYS A 226 19.64 -3.85 -11.75
C LYS A 226 20.43 -4.68 -12.76
N ARG A 227 19.79 -5.67 -13.40
CA ARG A 227 20.42 -6.47 -14.46
C ARG A 227 20.84 -5.61 -15.65
N LEU A 228 19.94 -4.76 -16.14
CA LEU A 228 20.22 -3.85 -17.25
C LEU A 228 21.36 -2.88 -16.92
N HIS A 229 21.33 -2.28 -15.73
CA HIS A 229 22.38 -1.36 -15.30
C HIS A 229 23.75 -2.04 -15.17
N SER A 230 23.79 -3.28 -14.70
CA SER A 230 25.02 -4.08 -14.61
C SER A 230 25.57 -4.42 -16.00
N GLU A 231 24.69 -4.71 -16.98
CA GLU A 231 25.10 -4.93 -18.37
C GLU A 231 25.59 -3.64 -19.04
N MET A 232 24.93 -2.50 -18.79
CA MET A 232 25.39 -1.19 -19.27
C MET A 232 26.78 -0.84 -18.73
N LYS A 233 27.02 -1.04 -17.43
CA LYS A 233 28.35 -0.83 -16.82
C LYS A 233 29.42 -1.70 -17.48
N LYS A 234 29.14 -2.99 -17.68
CA LYS A 234 30.07 -3.90 -18.36
C LYS A 234 30.32 -3.49 -19.81
N ARG A 235 29.30 -3.06 -20.54
CA ARG A 235 29.43 -2.57 -21.92
C ARG A 235 30.29 -1.31 -21.99
N SER A 236 29.98 -0.30 -21.17
CA SER A 236 30.75 0.94 -21.10
C SER A 236 32.21 0.69 -20.72
N HIS A 237 32.45 -0.25 -19.80
CA HIS A 237 33.80 -0.69 -19.47
C HIS A 237 34.50 -1.29 -20.69
N ILE A 238 33.88 -2.24 -21.40
CA ILE A 238 34.49 -2.84 -22.60
C ILE A 238 34.77 -1.78 -23.67
N GLU A 239 33.81 -0.89 -23.93
CA GLU A 239 33.92 0.17 -24.93
C GLU A 239 35.09 1.12 -24.64
N ARG A 240 35.34 1.44 -23.37
CA ARG A 240 36.51 2.23 -22.94
C ARG A 240 37.84 1.52 -23.22
N TYR A 241 37.86 0.19 -23.25
CA TYR A 241 39.09 -0.60 -23.48
C TYR A 241 39.32 -0.95 -24.95
N ILE A 242 38.31 -0.86 -25.82
CA ILE A 242 38.45 -1.14 -27.26
C ILE A 242 39.62 -0.36 -27.89
N PRO A 243 39.78 0.96 -27.67
CA PRO A 243 40.89 1.71 -28.26
C PRO A 243 42.27 1.24 -27.77
N HIS A 244 42.37 0.86 -26.50
CA HIS A 244 43.62 0.35 -25.93
C HIS A 244 44.00 -1.01 -26.51
N ILE A 245 43.01 -1.89 -26.71
CA ILE A 245 43.19 -3.19 -27.38
C ILE A 245 43.61 -2.97 -28.84
N GLY A 246 43.01 -1.99 -29.53
CA GLY A 246 43.39 -1.62 -30.90
C GLY A 246 44.85 -1.19 -31.02
N VAL A 247 45.33 -0.36 -30.09
CA VAL A 247 46.75 0.05 -30.05
C VAL A 247 47.69 -1.14 -29.79
N ALA A 248 47.38 -1.98 -28.81
CA ALA A 248 48.19 -3.16 -28.50
C ALA A 248 48.27 -4.15 -29.68
N LEU A 249 47.13 -4.39 -30.37
CA LEU A 249 47.10 -5.24 -31.56
C LEU A 249 47.90 -4.64 -32.72
N LYS A 250 47.88 -3.31 -32.88
CA LYS A 250 48.70 -2.62 -33.87
C LYS A 250 50.19 -2.84 -33.62
N GLU A 251 50.64 -2.69 -32.38
CA GLU A 251 52.04 -2.87 -31.99
C GLU A 251 52.50 -4.33 -32.11
N LEU A 252 51.68 -5.29 -31.69
CA LEU A 252 52.04 -6.72 -31.70
C LEU A 252 52.06 -7.32 -33.11
N LEU A 253 51.12 -6.93 -33.97
CA LEU A 253 50.96 -7.50 -35.33
C LEU A 253 51.57 -6.62 -36.42
N GLY A 254 52.11 -5.44 -36.09
CA GLY A 254 52.68 -4.51 -37.06
C GLY A 254 51.65 -3.92 -38.04
N LEU A 255 50.39 -3.75 -37.61
CA LEU A 255 49.30 -3.32 -38.48
C LEU A 255 49.43 -1.85 -38.91
N SER A 256 48.94 -1.53 -40.11
CA SER A 256 48.84 -0.15 -40.59
C SER A 256 47.77 0.65 -39.80
N PRO A 257 47.84 2.00 -39.78
CA PRO A 257 46.85 2.82 -39.08
C PRO A 257 45.41 2.55 -39.52
N GLY A 258 45.15 2.32 -40.82
CA GLY A 258 43.81 2.02 -41.32
C GLY A 258 43.27 0.64 -40.90
N GLN A 259 44.16 -0.34 -40.69
CA GLN A 259 43.76 -1.66 -40.18
C GLN A 259 43.43 -1.63 -38.69
N LYS A 260 44.03 -0.72 -37.92
CA LYS A 260 43.65 -0.49 -36.53
C LYS A 260 42.18 -0.04 -36.42
N ASP A 261 41.79 0.91 -37.25
CA ASP A 261 40.43 1.47 -37.24
C ASP A 261 39.39 0.41 -37.66
N LEU A 262 39.74 -0.45 -38.62
CA LEU A 262 38.95 -1.63 -38.99
C LEU A 262 38.75 -2.59 -37.80
N VAL A 263 39.83 -2.94 -37.09
CA VAL A 263 39.76 -3.83 -35.91
C VAL A 263 38.92 -3.21 -34.78
N GLU A 264 39.03 -1.91 -34.54
CA GLU A 264 38.17 -1.23 -33.56
C GLU A 264 36.68 -1.26 -33.97
N SER A 265 36.39 -1.14 -35.27
CA SER A 265 35.03 -1.25 -35.79
C SER A 265 34.47 -2.68 -35.67
N ASP A 266 35.28 -3.70 -35.96
CA ASP A 266 34.89 -5.11 -35.82
C ASP A 266 34.64 -5.47 -34.35
N LEU A 267 35.49 -5.00 -33.44
CA LEU A 267 35.29 -5.19 -31.99
C LEU A 267 34.00 -4.54 -31.48
N LYS A 268 33.61 -3.38 -32.04
CA LYS A 268 32.31 -2.76 -31.74
C LYS A 268 31.15 -3.60 -32.28
N VAL A 269 31.25 -4.12 -33.51
CA VAL A 269 30.21 -5.00 -34.09
C VAL A 269 30.04 -6.27 -33.25
N ILE A 270 31.14 -6.93 -32.87
CA ILE A 270 31.12 -8.13 -32.02
C ILE A 270 30.49 -7.83 -30.65
N LEU A 271 30.79 -6.65 -30.08
CA LEU A 271 30.17 -6.21 -28.83
C LEU A 271 28.65 -6.07 -28.97
N GLU A 272 28.17 -5.54 -30.09
CA GLU A 272 26.74 -5.40 -30.38
C GLU A 272 26.04 -6.72 -30.64
N GLU A 273 26.66 -7.66 -31.36
CA GLU A 273 26.10 -8.99 -31.62
C GLU A 273 25.99 -9.83 -30.35
N LYS A 274 27.02 -9.82 -29.50
CA LYS A 274 27.07 -10.64 -28.28
C LYS A 274 26.15 -10.12 -27.17
N ARG A 275 25.87 -8.81 -27.12
CA ARG A 275 25.17 -8.17 -25.99
C ARG A 275 23.93 -7.37 -26.36
N GLY A 276 23.60 -7.23 -27.64
CA GLY A 276 22.42 -6.49 -28.12
C GLY A 276 22.57 -4.97 -28.10
N LYS A 277 21.56 -4.26 -28.62
CA LYS A 277 21.51 -2.79 -28.67
C LYS A 277 21.01 -2.18 -27.35
N LEU A 278 21.51 -0.99 -27.03
CA LEU A 278 21.04 -0.17 -25.91
C LEU A 278 19.56 0.18 -26.09
N LYS A 279 18.68 -0.45 -25.30
CA LYS A 279 17.35 0.12 -25.05
C LYS A 279 17.50 1.14 -23.93
N LYS A 280 17.42 2.42 -24.26
CA LYS A 280 17.17 3.44 -23.23
C LYS A 280 15.79 3.14 -22.64
N ILE A 281 15.72 2.99 -21.32
CA ILE A 281 14.45 3.08 -20.62
C ILE A 281 14.26 4.59 -20.40
N GLU A 282 13.72 5.27 -21.40
CA GLU A 282 13.17 6.60 -21.19
C GLU A 282 11.79 6.39 -20.58
N ALA A 283 11.65 6.79 -19.32
CA ALA A 283 10.39 6.77 -18.60
C ALA A 283 9.77 8.17 -18.69
N GLU A 284 9.29 8.53 -19.88
CA GLU A 284 8.41 9.69 -20.01
C GLU A 284 7.01 9.26 -19.55
N ASN A 285 6.63 9.71 -18.35
CA ASN A 285 5.27 9.54 -17.87
C ASN A 285 4.39 10.64 -18.47
N VAL A 286 3.84 10.37 -19.65
CA VAL A 286 3.01 11.32 -20.44
C VAL A 286 1.77 11.81 -19.67
N GLU A 287 1.34 11.07 -18.65
CA GLU A 287 0.16 11.39 -17.83
C GLU A 287 0.46 12.22 -16.58
N TYR A 288 1.70 12.67 -16.39
CA TYR A 288 2.06 13.52 -15.26
C TYR A 288 1.51 14.94 -15.41
N ASP A 289 0.86 15.46 -14.37
CA ASP A 289 0.26 16.79 -14.35
C ASP A 289 1.02 17.69 -13.37
N GLU A 290 1.77 18.65 -13.91
CA GLU A 290 2.60 19.58 -13.14
C GLU A 290 1.81 20.50 -12.21
N ASP A 291 0.57 20.82 -12.55
CA ASP A 291 -0.26 21.74 -11.77
C ASP A 291 -0.90 21.01 -10.59
N MET A 292 -1.34 19.76 -10.78
CA MET A 292 -1.89 18.94 -9.70
C MET A 292 -0.84 18.54 -8.66
N ALA A 293 0.40 18.27 -9.08
CA ALA A 293 1.51 17.90 -8.19
C ALA A 293 1.98 19.03 -7.26
N LYS A 294 1.62 20.29 -7.57
CA LYS A 294 1.93 21.48 -6.75
C LYS A 294 0.89 21.76 -5.67
N ILE A 295 -0.31 21.19 -5.77
CA ILE A 295 -1.38 21.37 -4.78
C ILE A 295 -0.97 20.71 -3.47
N GLY A 296 -0.41 21.50 -2.54
CA GLY A 296 0.03 21.07 -1.21
C GLY A 296 1.52 21.32 -0.90
N LYS A 297 2.37 21.60 -1.90
CA LYS A 297 3.78 21.99 -1.66
C LYS A 297 3.95 23.44 -1.24
N GLY A 298 3.04 24.33 -1.66
CA GLY A 298 3.09 25.75 -1.29
C GLY A 298 3.00 26.01 0.22
N ALA A 299 2.42 25.09 1.00
CA ALA A 299 2.36 25.21 2.46
C ALA A 299 3.66 24.77 3.18
N GLU A 300 4.49 23.92 2.56
CA GLU A 300 5.79 23.52 3.13
C GLU A 300 6.90 24.55 2.83
N GLU A 301 6.78 25.32 1.74
CA GLU A 301 7.72 26.41 1.42
C GLU A 301 7.49 27.65 2.31
N GLU A 302 6.24 28.02 2.61
CA GLU A 302 5.93 29.15 3.52
C GLU A 302 6.37 28.89 4.98
N LEU A 303 6.28 27.65 5.47
CA LEU A 303 6.72 27.29 6.83
C LEU A 303 8.25 27.29 7.00
N HIS A 304 9.01 27.10 5.92
CA HIS A 304 10.48 27.14 5.98
C HIS A 304 11.05 28.56 5.85
N GLU A 305 10.29 29.51 5.30
CA GLU A 305 10.67 30.92 5.27
C GLU A 305 10.40 31.63 6.61
N GLU A 306 9.35 31.25 7.36
CA GLU A 306 9.07 31.88 8.67
C GLU A 306 10.03 31.45 9.79
N GLU A 307 10.64 30.26 9.76
CA GLU A 307 11.64 29.85 10.76
C GLU A 307 13.06 30.41 10.50
N GLY A 308 13.26 31.13 9.39
CA GLY A 308 14.55 31.65 8.96
C GLY A 308 14.90 33.08 9.41
N ASP A 309 13.93 33.85 9.90
CA ASP A 309 14.08 35.32 10.05
C ASP A 309 14.14 35.81 11.53
N ASP A 310 14.16 34.90 12.51
CA ASP A 310 14.20 35.24 13.95
C ASP A 310 15.62 35.17 14.58
N ASN A 311 16.67 35.50 13.81
CA ASN A 311 18.01 35.72 14.37
C ASN A 311 18.73 36.91 13.70
N GLU A 312 18.30 38.12 14.03
CA GLU A 312 19.16 39.32 14.14
C GLU A 312 18.85 40.10 15.43
#